data_AF-A0A934K018-F1
#
_entry.id   AF-A0A934K018-F1
#
_cell.length_a   1.000
_cell.length_b   1.000
_cell.length_c   1.000
_cell.angle_alpha   90.00
_cell.angle_beta   90.00
_cell.angle_gamma   90.00
#
_symmetry.space_group_name_H-M   'P 1'
#
loop_
_entity.id
_entity.type
_entity.pdbx_description
1 polymer ?
#
loop_
_entity_poly.entity_id
_entity_poly.type
_entity_poly.pdbx_seq_one_letter_code
_entity_poly.pdbx_strand_id
1 'polypeptide(L)' 'MRGNVNIVNSPDDLAVSQMTREQIINMVTITVRRDAAAYPEDYDTNLKEDDEGYIEPDYVYEEMIDQAALDRFGITI' A
#
# COMPACT_ATOMS: atom_id res chain seq x y z
N MET A 1 -0.22 22.27 1.42
CA MET A 1 0.54 22.19 2.69
C MET A 1 1.40 20.94 2.62
N ARG A 2 2.73 21.07 2.54
CA ARG A 2 3.67 19.94 2.51
C ARG A 2 3.94 19.53 3.95
N GLY A 3 3.39 18.40 4.38
CA GLY A 3 3.69 17.83 5.69
C GLY A 3 5.17 17.46 5.76
N ASN A 4 5.83 17.88 6.84
CA ASN A 4 7.17 17.42 7.19
C ASN A 4 7.07 15.92 7.51
N VAL A 5 7.28 15.07 6.52
CA VAL A 5 7.48 13.65 6.75
C VAL A 5 8.93 13.52 7.20
N ASN A 6 9.15 13.45 8.51
CA ASN A 6 10.45 13.07 9.04
C ASN A 6 10.70 11.64 8.53
N ILE A 7 11.59 11.52 7.55
CA ILE A 7 11.96 10.23 6.97
C ILE A 7 12.69 9.46 8.06
N VAL A 8 12.00 8.54 8.72
CA VAL A 8 12.58 7.61 9.69
C VAL A 8 13.39 6.59 8.89
N ASN A 9 14.71 6.76 8.88
CA ASN A 9 15.65 5.95 8.08
C ASN A 9 16.37 4.88 8.93
N SER A 10 16.22 4.92 10.26
CA SER A 10 16.93 4.02 11.16
C SER A 10 16.11 3.67 12.42
N PRO A 11 16.44 2.55 13.10
CA PRO A 11 15.90 2.23 14.43
C PRO A 11 16.18 3.31 15.48
N ASP A 12 17.28 4.06 15.31
CA ASP A 12 17.67 5.15 16.20
C ASP A 12 16.73 6.37 16.07
N ASP A 13 16.20 6.65 14.87
CA ASP A 13 15.21 7.72 14.64
C ASP A 13 13.90 7.46 15.39
N LEU A 14 13.57 6.18 15.61
CA LEU A 14 12.38 5.75 16.32
C LEU A 14 12.46 5.96 17.82
N ALA A 15 13.66 5.81 18.40
CA ALA A 15 13.91 6.07 19.82
C ALA A 15 13.82 7.57 20.16
N VAL A 16 14.09 8.45 19.19
CA VAL A 16 13.98 9.92 19.32
C VAL A 16 12.57 10.41 18.99
N SER A 17 11.90 9.70 18.08
CA SER A 17 10.51 9.90 17.73
C SER A 17 9.61 9.51 18.91
N GLN A 18 9.01 10.48 19.60
CA GLN A 18 8.01 10.24 20.66
C GLN A 18 6.70 9.62 20.14
N MET A 19 6.75 8.88 19.03
CA MET A 19 5.58 8.29 18.38
C MET A 19 5.10 7.06 19.15
N THR A 20 3.79 6.99 19.33
CA THR A 20 3.15 5.81 19.90
C THR A 20 3.07 4.69 18.87
N ARG A 21 2.95 3.44 19.34
CA ARG A 21 2.75 2.26 18.47
C ARG A 21 1.60 2.46 17.47
N GLU A 22 0.50 3.07 17.91
CA GLU A 22 -0.66 3.38 17.06
C GLU A 22 -0.33 4.38 15.95
N GLN A 23 0.47 5.41 16.24
CA GLN A 23 0.90 6.38 15.24
C GLN A 23 1.80 5.74 14.17
N ILE A 24 2.66 4.81 14.59
CA ILE A 24 3.52 4.08 13.66
C ILE A 24 2.67 3.15 12.77
N ILE A 25 1.74 2.39 13.35
CA ILE A 25 0.81 1.54 12.59
C ILE A 25 0.04 2.37 11.57
N ASN A 26 -0.56 3.50 11.96
CA ASN A 26 -1.27 4.37 11.03
C ASN A 26 -0.38 4.96 9.93
N MET A 27 0.91 5.17 10.21
CA MET A 27 1.86 5.69 9.23
C MET A 27 2.26 4.64 8.20
N VAL A 28 2.34 3.37 8.60
CA VAL A 28 2.67 2.26 7.71
C VAL A 28 1.45 1.60 7.08
N THR A 29 0.23 1.96 7.50
CA THR A 29 -1.01 1.60 6.81
C THR A 29 -1.03 2.32 5.47
N ILE A 30 -0.93 1.55 4.40
CA ILE A 30 -1.00 2.01 3.03
C ILE A 30 -2.31 1.54 2.39
N THR A 31 -2.86 2.36 1.51
CA THR A 31 -3.97 1.94 0.65
C THR A 31 -3.40 1.31 -0.62
N VAL A 32 -3.62 0.01 -0.79
CA VAL A 32 -3.18 -0.74 -1.97
C VAL A 32 -4.35 -0.83 -2.95
N ARG A 33 -4.10 -0.51 -4.21
CA ARG A 33 -5.06 -0.72 -5.30
C ARG A 33 -4.84 -2.11 -5.88
N ARG A 34 -5.85 -2.98 -5.78
CA ARG A 34 -5.88 -4.31 -6.40
C ARG A 34 -6.95 -4.34 -7.48
N ASP A 35 -6.64 -4.95 -8.60
CA ASP A 35 -7.64 -5.31 -9.60
C ASP A 35 -8.31 -6.63 -9.18
N ALA A 36 -9.63 -6.60 -9.00
CA ALA A 36 -10.47 -7.71 -8.60
C ALA A 36 -11.33 -8.24 -9.75
N ALA A 37 -11.17 -7.73 -10.97
CA ALA A 37 -11.90 -8.22 -12.12
C ALA A 37 -11.57 -9.70 -12.39
N ALA A 38 -12.60 -10.47 -12.72
CA ALA A 38 -12.46 -11.88 -13.06
C ALA A 38 -12.14 -12.01 -14.55
N TYR A 39 -10.85 -12.14 -14.87
CA TYR A 39 -10.38 -12.38 -16.22
C TYR A 39 -10.38 -13.90 -16.52
N PRO A 40 -10.89 -14.33 -17.69
CA PRO A 40 -10.69 -15.71 -18.15
C PRO A 40 -9.21 -16.00 -18.42
N GLU A 41 -8.80 -17.28 -18.39
CA GLU A 41 -7.38 -17.67 -18.53
C GLU A 41 -6.76 -17.25 -19.87
N ASP A 42 -7.57 -17.11 -20.92
CA ASP A 42 -7.19 -16.70 -22.27
C ASP A 42 -7.38 -15.20 -22.54
N TYR A 43 -7.61 -14.40 -21.49
CA TYR A 43 -7.81 -12.95 -21.63
C TYR A 43 -6.55 -12.24 -22.14
N ASP A 44 -6.68 -11.48 -23.23
CA ASP A 44 -5.61 -10.64 -23.76
C ASP A 44 -5.54 -9.31 -22.99
N THR A 45 -4.51 -9.17 -22.15
CA THR A 45 -4.27 -7.97 -21.34
C THR A 45 -3.89 -6.72 -22.15
N ASN A 46 -3.71 -6.85 -23.47
CA ASN A 46 -3.40 -5.72 -24.35
C ASN A 46 -4.66 -5.09 -24.97
N LEU A 47 -5.84 -5.68 -24.76
CA LEU A 47 -7.11 -5.13 -25.21
C LEU A 47 -7.33 -3.73 -24.62
N LYS A 48 -7.81 -2.82 -25.46
CA LYS A 48 -8.19 -1.46 -25.08
C LYS A 48 -9.68 -1.39 -24.77
N GLU A 49 -10.09 -0.31 -24.12
CA GLU A 49 -11.48 -0.08 -23.72
C GLU A 49 -12.51 -0.21 -24.86
N ASP A 50 -12.11 0.14 -26.08
CA ASP A 50 -12.96 0.08 -27.28
C ASP A 50 -12.89 -1.28 -28.03
N ASP A 51 -12.02 -2.20 -27.60
CA ASP A 51 -11.82 -3.49 -28.27
C ASP A 51 -12.88 -4.52 -27.83
N GLU A 52 -13.30 -5.36 -28.79
CA GLU A 52 -14.28 -6.41 -28.50
C GLU A 52 -13.70 -7.43 -27.50
N GLY A 53 -14.43 -7.65 -26.40
CA GLY A 53 -14.01 -8.55 -25.32
C GLY A 53 -13.19 -7.89 -24.22
N TYR A 54 -12.95 -6.58 -24.26
CA TYR A 54 -12.34 -5.85 -23.15
C TYR A 54 -13.17 -5.98 -21.88
N ILE A 55 -12.50 -6.34 -20.79
CA ILE A 55 -13.05 -6.42 -19.43
C ILE A 55 -12.46 -5.25 -18.65
N GLU A 56 -13.33 -4.40 -18.11
CA GLU A 56 -12.91 -3.27 -17.29
C GLU A 56 -12.33 -3.76 -15.95
N PRO A 57 -11.13 -3.30 -15.56
CA PRO A 57 -10.54 -3.59 -14.27
C PRO A 57 -11.44 -3.14 -13.12
N ASP A 58 -11.65 -4.00 -12.13
CA ASP A 58 -12.40 -3.67 -10.92
C ASP A 58 -11.43 -3.27 -9.82
N TYR A 59 -11.18 -1.98 -9.69
CA TYR A 59 -10.21 -1.47 -8.73
C TYR A 59 -10.80 -1.42 -7.31
N VAL A 60 -10.32 -2.34 -6.47
CA VAL A 60 -10.60 -2.35 -5.04
C VAL A 60 -9.42 -1.73 -4.28
N TYR A 61 -9.74 -0.86 -3.33
CA TYR A 61 -8.77 -0.23 -2.44
C TYR A 61 -8.82 -0.93 -1.08
N GLU A 62 -7.75 -1.63 -0.74
CA GLU A 62 -7.63 -2.33 0.55
C GLU A 62 -6.58 -1.61 1.41
N GLU A 63 -6.90 -1.36 2.68
CA GLU A 63 -5.93 -0.88 3.65
C GLU A 63 -5.08 -2.06 4.12
N MET A 64 -3.77 -1.95 3.93
CA MET A 64 -2.82 -2.97 4.35
C MET A 64 -1.70 -2.31 5.13
N ILE A 65 -1.22 -2.98 6.17
CA ILE A 65 -0.02 -2.59 6.88
C ILE A 65 1.17 -3.02 6.03
N ASP A 66 1.99 -2.06 5.60
CA ASP A 66 3.27 -2.37 4.98
C ASP A 66 4.19 -2.99 6.03
N GLN A 67 4.26 -4.33 6.03
CA GLN A 67 5.06 -5.08 6.98
C GLN A 67 6.55 -4.76 6.85
N ALA A 68 7.05 -4.47 5.64
CA ALA A 68 8.45 -4.11 5.44
C ALA A 68 8.76 -2.73 6.01
N ALA A 69 7.82 -1.80 5.95
CA ALA A 69 7.94 -0.52 6.66
C ALA A 69 7.87 -0.75 8.17
N LEU A 70 6.90 -1.52 8.67
CA LEU A 70 6.72 -1.80 10.10
C LEU A 70 7.95 -2.49 10.73
N ASP A 71 8.59 -3.40 10.00
CA ASP A 71 9.80 -4.09 10.44
C ASP A 71 10.98 -3.12 10.62
N ARG A 72 11.05 -2.04 9.83
CA ARG A 72 12.03 -0.95 10.06
C ARG A 72 11.79 -0.23 11.38
N PHE A 73 10.53 -0.21 11.82
CA PHE A 73 10.14 0.31 13.12
C PHE A 73 10.37 -0.69 14.27
N GLY A 74 10.80 -1.92 13.97
CA GLY A 74 11.04 -2.96 14.98
C GLY A 74 9.78 -3.39 15.73
N ILE A 75 8.59 -3.14 15.17
CA ILE A 75 7.30 -3.45 15.77
C ILE A 75 6.78 -4.76 15.19
N THR A 76 6.49 -5.73 16.05
CA THR A 76 5.77 -6.95 15.70
C THR A 76 4.30 -6.79 16.13
N ILE A 77 3.34 -7.25 15.33
CA ILE A 77 1.90 -7.22 15.65
C ILE A 77 1.46 -8.59 16.14
#